data_AF-A0A315TTM5-F1
#
_entry.id   AF-A0A315TTM5-F1
#
_cell.length_a   1.000
_cell.length_b   1.000
_cell.length_c   1.000
_cell.angle_alpha   90.00
_cell.angle_beta   90.00
_cell.angle_gamma   90.00
#
_symmetry.space_group_name_H-M   'P 1'
#
loop_
_entity.id
_entity.type
_entity.pdbx_description
1 polymer ?
#
loop_
_entity_poly.entity_id
_entity_poly.type
_entity_poly.pdbx_seq_one_letter_code
_entity_poly.pdbx_strand_id
1 'polypeptide(L)'
;MRPDPKGRRPLKRREPHPRTDRYSPHRSQRSIVGCSTHGGNLSPDPRSACTLRKKLGQKCGNRAIACFSSGSGGGKGMGPMSASDLSAALWQERRQLELLLFRLETQRLHVDAGNLEWLNFMASEVETVLDRLRFEALARSVESAAVAAEWGLPAQTTLVELISAAPAGPWSEILREHLDALRGLLARLGEAARVNEQALRALPLPGRPGPGGTAGLLDQLTTAGNLERSLAVVRRTSQPLLAQYLGMERD
;
A
#
# COMPACT_ATOMS: atom_id res chain seq x y z
N MET A 1 88.55 -16.88 -29.54
CA MET A 1 87.79 -15.94 -28.67
C MET A 1 86.41 -16.57 -28.40
N ARG A 2 86.23 -17.17 -27.22
CA ARG A 2 84.91 -17.43 -26.60
C ARG A 2 84.45 -16.12 -25.92
N PRO A 3 83.14 -15.82 -25.72
CA PRO A 3 82.30 -16.64 -24.83
C PRO A 3 80.76 -16.70 -25.11
N ASP A 4 80.12 -17.74 -24.58
CA ASP A 4 78.71 -17.75 -24.09
C ASP A 4 78.58 -16.75 -22.91
N PRO A 5 77.42 -16.20 -22.45
CA PRO A 5 76.11 -16.86 -22.32
C PRO A 5 74.87 -15.92 -22.42
N LYS A 6 73.64 -16.47 -22.26
CA LYS A 6 72.65 -16.08 -21.20
C LYS A 6 71.19 -16.37 -21.60
N GLY A 7 70.71 -17.52 -21.10
CA GLY A 7 69.42 -17.78 -20.46
C GLY A 7 68.19 -16.92 -20.82
N ARG A 8 67.27 -17.50 -21.60
CA ARG A 8 65.85 -17.15 -21.50
C ARG A 8 65.27 -17.77 -20.24
N ARG A 9 64.84 -16.90 -19.31
CA ARG A 9 64.16 -17.27 -18.06
C ARG A 9 62.81 -17.92 -18.34
N PRO A 10 62.36 -18.90 -17.53
CA PRO A 10 61.00 -19.37 -17.58
C PRO A 10 60.05 -18.28 -17.07
N LEU A 11 58.92 -18.10 -17.76
CA LEU A 11 57.81 -17.27 -17.29
C LEU A 11 57.31 -17.85 -15.95
N LYS A 12 57.50 -17.09 -14.88
CA LYS A 12 56.95 -17.41 -13.55
C LYS A 12 55.43 -17.54 -13.67
N ARG A 13 54.89 -18.73 -13.38
CA ARG A 13 53.49 -18.91 -12.97
C ARG A 13 53.19 -17.90 -11.86
N ARG A 14 52.19 -17.04 -12.08
CA ARG A 14 51.58 -16.28 -10.98
C ARG A 14 50.71 -17.26 -10.19
N GLU A 15 51.17 -17.65 -9.02
CA GLU A 15 50.30 -18.24 -8.01
C GLU A 15 49.35 -17.16 -7.46
N PRO A 16 48.06 -17.47 -7.23
CA PRO A 16 47.15 -16.55 -6.58
C PRO A 16 47.46 -16.48 -5.08
N HIS A 17 47.70 -15.26 -4.59
CA HIS A 17 47.82 -15.01 -3.15
C HIS A 17 46.50 -15.31 -2.42
N PRO A 18 46.55 -15.94 -1.23
CA PRO A 18 45.39 -16.08 -0.37
C PRO A 18 45.00 -14.71 0.20
N ARG A 19 43.77 -14.26 -0.07
CA ARG A 19 43.19 -13.13 0.66
C ARG A 19 42.88 -13.59 2.08
N THR A 20 43.62 -13.03 3.02
CA THR A 20 43.43 -13.21 4.45
C THR A 20 42.10 -12.61 4.89
N ASP A 21 41.32 -13.43 5.59
CA ASP A 21 40.27 -13.04 6.51
C ASP A 21 40.74 -11.94 7.48
N ARG A 22 39.99 -10.84 7.53
CA ARG A 22 39.83 -10.04 8.75
C ARG A 22 38.71 -9.01 8.57
N TYR A 23 37.48 -9.41 8.90
CA TYR A 23 36.49 -8.46 9.43
C TYR A 23 35.56 -9.15 10.43
N SER A 24 35.91 -9.04 11.72
CA SER A 24 35.01 -9.33 12.84
C SER A 24 34.19 -8.08 13.16
N PRO A 25 32.86 -8.19 13.30
CA PRO A 25 32.10 -7.27 14.12
C PRO A 25 31.80 -7.94 15.47
N HIS A 26 32.56 -7.59 16.50
CA HIS A 26 32.03 -7.64 17.86
C HIS A 26 30.97 -6.54 17.98
N ARG A 27 29.69 -6.90 18.09
CA ARG A 27 28.68 -6.01 18.68
C ARG A 27 27.72 -6.80 19.56
N SER A 28 28.07 -6.77 20.85
CA SER A 28 27.20 -6.78 22.03
C SER A 28 25.80 -7.38 21.87
N GLN A 29 25.65 -8.63 22.34
CA GLN A 29 24.38 -9.16 22.79
C GLN A 29 23.89 -8.30 23.98
N ARG A 30 22.81 -7.54 23.79
CA ARG A 30 21.94 -7.15 24.90
C ARG A 30 20.76 -8.09 24.90
N SER A 31 20.78 -8.96 25.89
CA SER A 31 19.63 -9.71 26.39
C SER A 31 18.48 -8.75 26.71
N ILE A 32 17.33 -8.91 26.06
CA ILE A 32 16.06 -8.39 26.56
C ILE A 32 15.21 -9.62 26.86
N VAL A 33 15.15 -9.90 28.16
CA VAL A 33 14.26 -10.85 28.82
C VAL A 33 12.81 -10.44 28.56
N GLY A 34 11.96 -11.46 28.38
CA GLY A 34 10.61 -11.36 27.84
C GLY A 34 9.63 -10.48 28.61
N CYS A 35 8.61 -10.03 27.88
CA CYS A 35 7.36 -9.54 28.44
C CYS A 35 6.22 -10.40 27.89
N SER A 36 5.58 -11.12 28.80
CA SER A 36 4.53 -12.10 28.55
C SER A 36 3.24 -11.44 28.05
N THR A 37 2.65 -12.03 27.01
CA THR A 37 1.35 -11.67 26.45
C THR A 37 0.23 -12.02 27.43
N HIS A 38 -0.44 -11.03 28.00
CA HIS A 38 -1.78 -11.21 28.57
C HIS A 38 -2.81 -11.04 27.47
N GLY A 39 -3.44 -12.15 27.08
CA GLY A 39 -4.67 -12.15 26.31
C GLY A 39 -5.84 -11.63 27.16
N GLY A 40 -6.56 -10.64 26.62
CA GLY A 40 -7.80 -10.13 27.19
C GLY A 40 -8.81 -9.94 26.06
N ASN A 41 -9.92 -10.66 26.16
CA ASN A 41 -11.08 -10.62 25.25
C ASN A 41 -11.56 -9.19 25.00
N LEU A 42 -11.65 -8.79 23.74
CA LEU A 42 -12.32 -7.56 23.31
C LEU A 42 -13.79 -7.88 23.00
N SER A 43 -14.65 -7.68 24.01
CA SER A 43 -16.06 -7.39 23.78
C SER A 43 -16.20 -5.91 23.40
N PRO A 44 -17.01 -5.52 22.39
CA PRO A 44 -17.06 -4.15 21.92
C PRO A 44 -17.93 -3.27 22.81
N ASP A 45 -17.29 -2.46 23.67
CA ASP A 45 -17.93 -1.36 24.39
C ASP A 45 -18.08 -0.13 23.45
N PRO A 46 -19.29 0.43 23.26
CA PRO A 46 -19.55 1.59 22.40
C PRO A 46 -18.80 2.88 22.80
N ARG A 47 -18.15 2.94 23.97
CA ARG A 47 -17.30 4.09 24.36
C ARG A 47 -15.92 4.11 23.69
N SER A 48 -15.46 2.99 23.12
CA SER A 48 -14.15 2.91 22.44
C SER A 48 -14.10 3.66 21.09
N ALA A 49 -15.23 3.80 20.40
CA ALA A 49 -15.30 4.48 19.09
C ALA A 49 -14.93 5.97 19.17
N CYS A 50 -15.30 6.67 20.25
CA CYS A 50 -14.94 8.08 20.45
C CYS A 50 -13.43 8.29 20.66
N THR A 51 -12.70 7.28 21.15
CA THR A 51 -11.25 7.38 21.34
C THR A 51 -10.46 7.17 20.06
N LEU A 52 -11.02 6.45 19.09
CA LEU A 52 -10.41 6.27 17.76
C LEU A 52 -10.35 7.60 16.98
N ARG A 53 -11.39 8.44 17.08
CA ARG A 53 -11.42 9.77 16.45
C ARG A 53 -10.30 10.69 16.98
N LYS A 54 -10.01 10.63 18.28
CA LYS A 54 -8.89 11.40 18.90
C LYS A 54 -7.51 10.86 18.52
N LYS A 55 -7.34 9.54 18.41
CA LYS A 55 -6.05 8.92 18.07
C LYS A 55 -5.69 9.02 16.58
N LEU A 56 -6.68 9.02 15.68
CA LEU A 56 -6.47 9.22 14.25
C LEU A 56 -6.20 10.69 13.90
N GLY A 57 -6.83 11.64 14.61
CA GLY A 57 -6.58 13.07 14.44
C GLY A 57 -5.20 13.56 14.90
N GLN A 58 -4.50 12.82 15.78
CA GLN A 58 -3.18 13.22 16.31
C GLN A 58 -1.99 12.80 15.44
N LYS A 59 -2.15 11.86 14.51
CA LYS A 59 -1.03 11.35 13.68
C LYS A 59 -0.93 11.99 12.29
N CYS A 60 -1.95 12.73 11.85
CA CYS A 60 -1.92 13.47 10.59
C CYS A 60 -1.55 14.94 10.85
N GLY A 61 -0.28 15.18 11.18
CA GLY A 61 0.25 16.52 11.38
C GLY A 61 1.63 16.67 10.76
N ASN A 62 1.70 16.92 9.44
CA ASN A 62 2.56 17.96 8.84
C ASN A 62 2.49 17.98 7.31
N ARG A 63 1.56 18.75 6.76
CA ARG A 63 1.82 19.73 5.68
C ARG A 63 0.56 20.54 5.40
N ALA A 64 0.75 21.84 5.33
CA ALA A 64 -0.25 22.88 5.45
C ALA A 64 -1.21 22.99 4.25
N ILE A 65 -2.50 23.19 4.55
CA ILE A 65 -3.32 24.23 3.92
C ILE A 65 -3.93 25.01 5.07
N ALA A 66 -3.56 26.28 5.19
CA ALA A 66 -4.14 27.21 6.13
C ALA A 66 -5.55 27.56 5.66
N CYS A 67 -6.58 27.01 6.30
CA CYS A 67 -7.93 27.53 6.21
C CYS A 67 -8.18 28.50 7.38
N PHE A 68 -8.48 29.72 6.99
CA PHE A 68 -8.86 30.86 7.79
C PHE A 68 -10.20 30.59 8.50
N SER A 69 -10.27 30.75 9.84
CA SER A 69 -11.21 31.66 10.52
C SER A 69 -11.45 31.33 11.99
N SER A 70 -11.26 32.38 12.78
CA SER A 70 -11.85 32.73 14.06
C SER A 70 -13.39 32.80 14.07
N GLY A 71 -14.02 32.60 15.24
CA GLY A 71 -15.31 33.21 15.57
C GLY A 71 -16.33 32.28 16.22
N SER A 72 -16.60 32.51 17.51
CA SER A 72 -17.68 31.90 18.28
C SER A 72 -19.01 32.63 18.03
N GLY A 73 -20.09 31.91 17.75
CA GLY A 73 -21.45 32.46 17.66
C GLY A 73 -22.48 31.41 17.24
N GLY A 74 -23.47 31.14 18.08
CA GLY A 74 -24.53 30.14 17.85
C GLY A 74 -25.64 30.62 16.91
N GLY A 75 -26.21 29.68 16.14
CA GLY A 75 -27.42 29.90 15.33
C GLY A 75 -27.48 29.05 14.07
N LYS A 76 -28.20 27.93 14.13
CA LYS A 76 -28.83 27.14 13.03
C LYS A 76 -28.29 27.41 11.60
N GLY A 77 -27.26 26.66 11.22
CA GLY A 77 -26.70 26.58 9.87
C GLY A 77 -25.74 25.40 9.78
N MET A 78 -26.28 24.17 9.79
CA MET A 78 -25.50 22.94 9.62
C MET A 78 -25.24 22.73 8.13
N GLY A 79 -24.39 23.57 7.55
CA GLY A 79 -23.79 23.42 6.23
C GLY A 79 -22.44 24.13 6.25
N PRO A 80 -21.88 24.52 5.10
CA PRO A 80 -20.71 23.94 4.38
C PRO A 80 -19.75 22.91 5.02
N MET A 81 -19.83 22.56 6.31
CA MET A 81 -18.82 21.67 6.92
C MET A 81 -18.85 20.24 6.37
N SER A 82 -20.02 19.62 6.20
CA SER A 82 -20.13 18.21 5.77
C SER A 82 -19.58 17.95 4.35
N ALA A 83 -19.88 18.85 3.40
CA ALA A 83 -19.40 18.73 2.02
C ALA A 83 -17.89 18.95 1.90
N SER A 84 -17.34 19.85 2.73
CA SER A 84 -15.89 20.03 2.86
C SER A 84 -15.22 18.79 3.44
N ASP A 85 -15.80 18.19 4.48
CA ASP A 85 -15.28 16.98 5.13
C ASP A 85 -15.35 15.78 4.18
N LEU A 86 -16.42 15.64 3.39
CA LEU A 86 -16.51 14.64 2.31
C LEU A 86 -15.43 14.85 1.25
N SER A 87 -15.21 16.08 0.78
CA SER A 87 -14.16 16.39 -0.19
C SER A 87 -12.77 16.03 0.35
N ALA A 88 -12.51 16.30 1.63
CA ALA A 88 -11.27 15.91 2.30
C ALA A 88 -11.13 14.38 2.37
N ALA A 89 -12.19 13.66 2.73
CA ALA A 89 -12.19 12.20 2.79
C ALA A 89 -11.94 11.57 1.40
N LEU A 90 -12.59 12.07 0.34
CA LEU A 90 -12.35 11.63 -1.05
C LEU A 90 -10.91 11.86 -1.49
N TRP A 91 -10.34 13.01 -1.13
CA TRP A 91 -8.93 13.29 -1.41
C TRP A 91 -7.98 12.31 -0.72
N GLN A 92 -8.23 11.98 0.55
CA GLN A 92 -7.41 11.00 1.29
C GLN A 92 -7.52 9.59 0.71
N GLU A 93 -8.74 9.16 0.36
CA GLU A 93 -8.95 7.87 -0.30
C GLU A 93 -8.20 7.81 -1.63
N ARG A 94 -8.28 8.86 -2.46
CA ARG A 94 -7.51 8.98 -3.71
C ARG A 94 -6.01 8.85 -3.47
N ARG A 95 -5.48 9.55 -2.45
CA ARG A 95 -4.05 9.47 -2.08
C ARG A 95 -3.60 8.06 -1.71
N GLN A 96 -4.44 7.29 -0.99
CA GLN A 96 -4.11 5.91 -0.66
C GLN A 96 -4.19 4.98 -1.89
N LEU A 97 -5.15 5.22 -2.78
CA LEU A 97 -5.25 4.48 -4.05
C LEU A 97 -4.07 4.77 -4.99
N GLU A 98 -3.57 6.01 -5.04
CA GLU A 98 -2.34 6.37 -5.76
C GLU A 98 -1.12 5.62 -5.22
N LEU A 99 -1.02 5.53 -3.89
CA LEU A 99 0.03 4.75 -3.24
C LEU A 99 -0.10 3.26 -3.56
N LEU A 100 -1.33 2.71 -3.56
CA LEU A 100 -1.58 1.31 -3.95
C LEU A 100 -1.11 1.05 -5.39
N LEU A 101 -1.43 1.95 -6.32
CA LEU A 101 -1.01 1.85 -7.71
C LEU A 101 0.52 1.82 -7.80
N PHE A 102 1.19 2.76 -7.14
CA PHE A 102 2.65 2.79 -7.07
C PHE A 102 3.25 1.49 -6.51
N ARG A 103 2.63 0.89 -5.47
CA ARG A 103 3.11 -0.39 -4.92
C ARG A 103 2.96 -1.54 -5.91
N LEU A 104 1.87 -1.60 -6.67
CA LEU A 104 1.68 -2.62 -7.71
C LEU A 104 2.68 -2.45 -8.86
N GLU A 105 2.89 -1.23 -9.34
CA GLU A 105 3.89 -0.94 -10.37
C GLU A 105 5.31 -1.31 -9.88
N THR A 106 5.64 -0.97 -8.63
CA THR A 106 6.94 -1.33 -8.03
C THR A 106 7.11 -2.84 -7.93
N GLN A 107 6.08 -3.57 -7.49
CA GLN A 107 6.13 -5.04 -7.42
C GLN A 107 6.38 -5.63 -8.81
N ARG A 108 5.69 -5.10 -9.82
CA ARG A 108 5.88 -5.52 -11.21
C ARG A 108 7.31 -5.30 -11.69
N LEU A 109 7.91 -4.15 -11.39
CA LEU A 109 9.31 -3.88 -11.73
C LEU A 109 10.27 -4.88 -11.06
N HIS A 110 10.03 -5.28 -9.81
CA HIS A 110 10.83 -6.31 -9.15
C HIS A 110 10.67 -7.69 -9.80
N VAL A 111 9.43 -8.06 -10.17
CA VAL A 111 9.15 -9.33 -10.86
C VAL A 111 9.84 -9.37 -12.22
N ASP A 112 9.71 -8.30 -13.01
CA ASP A 112 10.29 -8.21 -14.35
C ASP A 112 11.84 -8.19 -14.31
N ALA A 113 12.42 -7.64 -13.24
CA ALA A 113 13.86 -7.68 -12.99
C ALA A 113 14.38 -9.02 -12.44
N GLY A 114 13.49 -9.97 -12.11
CA GLY A 114 13.85 -11.26 -11.51
C GLY A 114 14.23 -11.19 -10.03
N ASN A 115 13.96 -10.08 -9.35
CA ASN A 115 14.32 -9.82 -7.96
C ASN A 115 13.27 -10.42 -7.00
N LEU A 116 13.10 -11.76 -7.04
CA LEU A 116 12.03 -12.47 -6.34
C LEU A 116 12.18 -12.49 -4.82
N GLU A 117 13.39 -12.22 -4.30
CA GLU A 117 13.67 -12.12 -2.87
C GLU A 117 12.89 -10.99 -2.18
N TRP A 118 12.47 -9.96 -2.93
CA TRP A 118 11.68 -8.83 -2.41
C TRP A 118 10.18 -9.08 -2.39
N LEU A 119 9.68 -10.19 -2.95
CA LEU A 119 8.25 -10.43 -3.10
C LEU A 119 7.49 -10.39 -1.77
N ASN A 120 8.05 -10.97 -0.71
CA ASN A 120 7.42 -10.94 0.62
C ASN A 120 7.29 -9.50 1.16
N PHE A 121 8.31 -8.68 0.93
CA PHE A 121 8.30 -7.27 1.33
C PHE A 121 7.26 -6.48 0.52
N MET A 122 7.24 -6.65 -0.80
CA MET A 122 6.28 -5.99 -1.69
C MET A 122 4.84 -6.38 -1.37
N ALA A 123 4.58 -7.67 -1.09
CA ALA A 123 3.27 -8.15 -0.67
C ALA A 123 2.82 -7.48 0.66
N SER A 124 3.73 -7.36 1.63
CA SER A 124 3.44 -6.73 2.92
C SER A 124 3.16 -5.22 2.80
N GLU A 125 3.86 -4.52 1.90
CA GLU A 125 3.60 -3.11 1.60
C GLU A 125 2.21 -2.90 0.99
N VAL A 126 1.80 -3.76 0.05
CA VAL A 126 0.45 -3.70 -0.52
C VAL A 126 -0.61 -3.98 0.55
N GLU A 127 -0.41 -4.99 1.40
CA GLU A 127 -1.32 -5.28 2.53
C GLU A 127 -1.46 -4.09 3.48
N THR A 128 -0.35 -3.42 3.79
CA THR A 128 -0.36 -2.22 4.64
C THR A 128 -1.20 -1.09 4.03
N VAL A 129 -1.14 -0.90 2.71
CA VAL A 129 -1.97 0.10 2.02
C VAL A 129 -3.44 -0.32 2.02
N LEU A 130 -3.74 -1.61 1.80
CA LEU A 130 -5.11 -2.13 1.86
C LEU A 130 -5.74 -1.95 3.26
N ASP A 131 -4.97 -2.15 4.32
CA ASP A 131 -5.45 -1.92 5.69
C ASP A 131 -5.78 -0.43 5.92
N ARG A 132 -4.97 0.48 5.39
CA ARG A 132 -5.25 1.93 5.46
C ARG A 132 -6.48 2.32 4.65
N LEU A 133 -6.63 1.78 3.43
CA LEU A 133 -7.79 2.02 2.57
C LEU A 133 -9.10 1.66 3.25
N ARG A 134 -9.13 0.63 4.11
CA ARG A 134 -10.34 0.32 4.89
C ARG A 134 -10.77 1.47 5.80
N PHE A 135 -9.83 2.19 6.42
CA PHE A 135 -10.14 3.34 7.25
C PHE A 135 -10.61 4.53 6.42
N GLU A 136 -9.98 4.79 5.27
CA GLU A 136 -10.41 5.87 4.37
C GLU A 136 -11.81 5.60 3.80
N ALA A 137 -12.10 4.36 3.41
CA ALA A 137 -13.42 3.98 2.91
C ALA A 137 -14.51 4.15 3.97
N LEU A 138 -14.21 3.85 5.25
CA LEU A 138 -15.12 4.10 6.36
C LEU A 138 -15.33 5.60 6.59
N ALA A 139 -14.27 6.40 6.60
CA ALA A 139 -14.35 7.85 6.75
C ALA A 139 -15.22 8.46 5.64
N ARG A 140 -14.92 8.15 4.38
CA ARG A 140 -15.73 8.55 3.22
C ARG A 140 -17.20 8.17 3.36
N SER A 141 -17.49 6.96 3.83
CA SER A 141 -18.88 6.50 3.98
C SER A 141 -19.63 7.28 5.07
N VAL A 142 -18.97 7.66 6.16
CA VAL A 142 -19.55 8.52 7.21
C VAL A 142 -19.84 9.92 6.67
N GLU A 143 -18.86 10.55 6.02
CA GLU A 143 -19.02 11.91 5.50
C GLU A 143 -20.05 11.96 4.36
N SER A 144 -20.07 10.94 3.49
CA SER A 144 -21.07 10.83 2.43
C SER A 144 -22.49 10.73 2.98
N ALA A 145 -22.70 9.95 4.05
CA ALA A 145 -24.01 9.83 4.69
C ALA A 145 -24.42 11.13 5.37
N ALA A 146 -23.48 11.88 5.95
CA ALA A 146 -23.74 13.19 6.54
C ALA A 146 -24.18 14.21 5.49
N VAL A 147 -23.47 14.27 4.35
CA VAL A 147 -23.84 15.14 3.22
C VAL A 147 -25.20 14.73 2.64
N ALA A 148 -25.44 13.43 2.46
CA ALA A 148 -26.74 12.94 1.97
C ALA A 148 -27.89 13.36 2.89
N ALA A 149 -27.72 13.19 4.21
CA ALA A 149 -28.72 13.62 5.19
C ALA A 149 -28.95 15.14 5.16
N GLU A 150 -27.89 15.93 5.02
CA GLU A 150 -27.98 17.40 4.89
C GLU A 150 -28.74 17.82 3.63
N TRP A 151 -28.54 17.10 2.52
CA TRP A 151 -29.19 17.38 1.24
C TRP A 151 -30.54 16.66 1.05
N GLY A 152 -31.06 15.98 2.08
CA GLY A 152 -32.37 15.32 2.04
C GLY A 152 -32.42 14.03 1.22
N LEU A 153 -31.27 13.38 1.04
CA LEU A 153 -31.11 12.12 0.31
C LEU A 153 -30.96 10.91 1.27
N PRO A 154 -31.18 9.68 0.79
CA PRO A 154 -30.92 8.47 1.57
C PRO A 154 -29.44 8.34 1.98
N ALA A 155 -29.15 7.71 3.13
CA ALA A 155 -27.76 7.54 3.60
C ALA A 155 -26.86 6.77 2.61
N GLN A 156 -27.45 5.88 1.80
CA GLN A 156 -26.75 5.03 0.84
C GLN A 156 -26.75 5.62 -0.58
N THR A 157 -26.61 6.94 -0.68
CA THR A 157 -26.60 7.65 -1.97
C THR A 157 -25.22 7.54 -2.63
N THR A 158 -25.20 7.34 -3.95
CA THR A 158 -23.97 7.32 -4.76
C THR A 158 -23.38 8.73 -4.93
N LEU A 159 -22.09 8.83 -5.27
CA LEU A 159 -21.46 10.12 -5.52
C LEU A 159 -22.10 10.86 -6.72
N VAL A 160 -22.58 10.14 -7.72
CA VAL A 160 -23.26 10.72 -8.90
C VAL A 160 -24.59 11.37 -8.50
N GLU A 161 -25.36 10.70 -7.65
CA GLU A 161 -26.63 11.23 -7.12
C GLU A 161 -26.37 12.42 -6.20
N LEU A 162 -25.33 12.37 -5.36
CA LEU A 162 -24.90 13.52 -4.55
C LEU A 162 -24.55 14.74 -5.41
N ILE A 163 -23.74 14.56 -6.47
CA ILE A 163 -23.39 15.64 -7.40
C ILE A 163 -24.65 16.26 -8.04
N SER A 164 -25.65 15.44 -8.34
CA SER A 164 -26.89 15.88 -9.01
C SER A 164 -27.82 16.64 -8.05
N ALA A 165 -27.81 16.27 -6.77
CA ALA A 165 -28.59 16.92 -5.72
C ALA A 165 -27.85 18.07 -5.03
N ALA A 166 -26.59 18.32 -5.41
CA ALA A 166 -25.77 19.35 -4.80
C ALA A 166 -26.47 20.73 -4.89
N PRO A 167 -26.60 21.47 -3.78
CA PRO A 167 -27.15 22.82 -3.78
C PRO A 167 -26.37 23.76 -4.71
N ALA A 168 -27.01 24.89 -5.07
CA ALA A 168 -26.34 25.94 -5.84
C ALA A 168 -25.03 26.38 -5.16
N GLY A 169 -23.91 26.22 -5.87
CA GLY A 169 -22.58 26.48 -5.33
C GLY A 169 -21.50 25.63 -6.01
N PRO A 170 -20.26 25.67 -5.50
CA PRO A 170 -19.11 25.04 -6.13
C PRO A 170 -19.05 23.52 -5.94
N TRP A 171 -19.87 22.96 -5.04
CA TRP A 171 -19.73 21.57 -4.61
C TRP A 171 -20.00 20.56 -5.71
N SER A 172 -20.93 20.84 -6.64
CA SER A 172 -21.21 19.95 -7.77
C SER A 172 -19.99 19.75 -8.67
N GLU A 173 -19.22 20.81 -8.90
CA GLU A 173 -17.99 20.79 -9.71
C GLU A 173 -16.86 20.09 -8.95
N ILE A 174 -16.62 20.46 -7.70
CA ILE A 174 -15.57 19.85 -6.86
C ILE A 174 -15.76 18.34 -6.70
N LEU A 175 -17.00 17.91 -6.41
CA LEU A 175 -17.29 16.48 -6.26
C LEU A 175 -17.18 15.72 -7.60
N ARG A 176 -17.47 16.39 -8.72
CA ARG A 176 -17.29 15.82 -10.07
C ARG A 176 -15.81 15.62 -10.41
N GLU A 177 -14.94 16.57 -10.06
CA GLU A 177 -13.49 16.40 -10.23
C GLU A 177 -12.97 15.18 -9.45
N HIS A 178 -13.45 14.98 -8.22
CA HIS A 178 -13.12 13.78 -7.44
C HIS A 178 -13.65 12.50 -8.08
N LEU A 179 -14.90 12.50 -8.55
CA LEU A 179 -15.50 11.36 -9.25
C LEU A 179 -14.65 10.93 -10.45
N ASP A 180 -14.28 11.87 -11.32
CA ASP A 180 -13.50 11.60 -12.52
C ASP A 180 -12.10 11.09 -12.18
N ALA A 181 -11.44 11.71 -11.20
CA ALA A 181 -10.12 11.28 -10.74
C ALA A 181 -10.15 9.86 -10.14
N LEU A 182 -11.15 9.55 -9.32
CA LEU A 182 -11.28 8.23 -8.69
C LEU A 182 -11.62 7.14 -9.72
N ARG A 183 -12.50 7.43 -10.69
CA ARG A 183 -12.82 6.50 -11.80
C ARG A 183 -11.57 6.19 -12.63
N GLY A 184 -10.83 7.22 -13.03
CA GLY A 184 -9.56 7.05 -13.77
C GLY A 184 -8.53 6.24 -12.99
N LEU A 185 -8.44 6.47 -11.67
CA LEU A 185 -7.51 5.74 -10.80
C LEU A 185 -7.92 4.27 -10.62
N LEU A 186 -9.21 3.96 -10.48
CA LEU A 186 -9.70 2.58 -10.41
C LEU A 186 -9.43 1.80 -11.70
N ALA A 187 -9.61 2.42 -12.87
CA ALA A 187 -9.28 1.80 -14.14
C ALA A 187 -7.79 1.43 -14.23
N ARG A 188 -6.91 2.37 -13.85
CA ARG A 188 -5.45 2.15 -13.80
C ARG A 188 -5.06 1.06 -12.80
N LEU A 189 -5.68 1.04 -11.61
CA LEU A 189 -5.47 0.01 -10.61
C LEU A 189 -5.90 -1.37 -11.10
N GLY A 190 -7.05 -1.48 -11.77
CA GLY A 190 -7.53 -2.73 -12.34
C GLY A 190 -6.55 -3.29 -13.37
N GLU A 191 -6.04 -2.43 -14.26
CA GLU A 191 -5.04 -2.83 -15.24
C GLU A 191 -3.71 -3.22 -14.58
N ALA A 192 -3.22 -2.41 -13.64
CA ALA A 192 -1.99 -2.72 -12.90
C ALA A 192 -2.08 -4.05 -12.14
N ALA A 193 -3.21 -4.32 -11.48
CA ALA A 193 -3.46 -5.58 -10.80
C ALA A 193 -3.48 -6.77 -11.78
N ARG A 194 -4.20 -6.64 -12.90
CA ARG A 194 -4.28 -7.66 -13.95
C ARG A 194 -2.91 -7.98 -14.52
N VAL A 195 -2.16 -6.95 -14.91
CA VAL A 195 -0.82 -7.05 -15.46
C VAL A 195 0.09 -7.71 -14.42
N ASN A 196 0.10 -7.25 -13.18
CA ASN A 196 0.94 -7.81 -12.13
C ASN A 196 0.62 -9.29 -11.82
N GLU A 197 -0.66 -9.67 -11.79
CA GLU A 197 -1.06 -11.07 -11.63
C GLU A 197 -0.53 -11.96 -12.77
N GLN A 198 -0.61 -11.47 -14.02
CA GLN A 198 -0.04 -12.19 -15.18
C GLN A 198 1.48 -12.35 -15.06
N ALA A 199 2.19 -11.34 -14.54
CA ALA A 199 3.63 -11.40 -14.25
C ALA A 199 3.97 -12.57 -13.34
N LEU A 200 3.28 -12.59 -12.19
CA LEU A 200 3.53 -13.53 -11.12
C LEU A 200 3.21 -14.96 -11.59
N ARG A 201 2.12 -15.15 -12.34
CA ARG A 201 1.77 -16.45 -12.92
C ARG A 201 2.74 -16.93 -14.00
N ALA A 202 3.42 -16.02 -14.69
CA ALA A 202 4.40 -16.35 -15.72
C ALA A 202 5.77 -16.74 -15.14
N LEU A 203 6.01 -16.47 -13.85
CA LEU A 203 7.24 -16.92 -13.19
C LEU A 203 7.29 -18.46 -13.20
N PRO A 204 8.45 -19.06 -13.51
CA PRO A 204 8.62 -20.49 -13.38
C PRO A 204 8.30 -20.87 -11.93
N LEU A 205 7.28 -21.70 -11.71
CA LEU A 205 7.12 -22.35 -10.42
C LEU A 205 8.46 -23.07 -10.15
N PRO A 206 9.09 -22.90 -8.96
CA PRO A 206 10.26 -23.69 -8.63
C PRO A 206 9.87 -25.17 -8.79
N GLY A 207 10.43 -25.80 -9.81
CA GLY A 207 10.10 -27.18 -10.19
C GLY A 207 10.51 -28.16 -9.11
N ARG A 208 10.15 -29.44 -9.31
CA ARG A 208 10.55 -30.55 -8.43
C ARG A 208 12.04 -30.39 -8.06
N PRO A 209 12.40 -30.49 -6.76
CA PRO A 209 13.76 -30.22 -6.32
C PRO A 209 14.77 -31.04 -7.15
N GLY A 210 15.71 -30.34 -7.78
CA GLY A 210 16.94 -30.95 -8.26
C GLY A 210 17.75 -31.47 -7.07
N PRO A 211 18.83 -32.23 -7.28
CA PRO A 211 19.62 -32.86 -6.20
C PRO A 211 20.37 -31.87 -5.29
N GLY A 212 20.09 -30.56 -5.39
CA GLY A 212 20.51 -29.58 -4.39
C GLY A 212 19.96 -29.99 -3.03
N GLY A 213 20.85 -30.13 -2.05
CA GLY A 213 20.48 -30.60 -0.72
C GLY A 213 19.38 -29.77 -0.04
N THR A 214 19.02 -30.14 1.18
CA THR A 214 17.91 -29.57 1.96
C THR A 214 17.84 -28.03 1.98
N ALA A 215 18.97 -27.33 1.93
CA ALA A 215 19.04 -25.87 1.83
C ALA A 215 18.43 -25.31 0.52
N GLY A 216 18.69 -25.94 -0.62
CA GLY A 216 18.13 -25.52 -1.90
C GLY A 216 16.62 -25.77 -2.00
N LEU A 217 16.13 -26.83 -1.36
CA LEU A 217 14.70 -27.10 -1.23
C LEU A 217 13.99 -26.04 -0.37
N LEU A 218 14.59 -25.61 0.74
CA LEU A 218 13.98 -24.60 1.62
C LEU A 218 13.84 -23.24 0.91
N ASP A 219 14.85 -22.84 0.15
CA ASP A 219 14.81 -21.61 -0.66
C ASP A 219 13.69 -21.66 -1.71
N GLN A 220 13.59 -22.78 -2.43
CA GLN A 220 12.51 -23.02 -3.40
C GLN A 220 11.11 -22.93 -2.76
N LEU A 221 10.90 -23.57 -1.61
CA LEU A 221 9.62 -23.53 -0.90
C LEU A 221 9.29 -22.12 -0.39
N THR A 222 10.31 -21.37 0.06
CA THR A 222 10.14 -19.98 0.51
C THR A 222 9.71 -19.09 -0.66
N THR A 223 10.37 -19.19 -1.81
CA THR A 223 10.01 -18.43 -3.01
C THR A 223 8.61 -18.80 -3.50
N ALA A 224 8.23 -20.09 -3.50
CA ALA A 224 6.87 -20.52 -3.84
C ALA A 224 5.82 -19.92 -2.90
N GLY A 225 6.06 -19.93 -1.59
CA GLY A 225 5.16 -19.31 -0.61
C GLY A 225 5.03 -17.79 -0.80
N ASN A 226 6.14 -17.10 -1.08
CA ASN A 226 6.15 -15.66 -1.34
C ASN A 226 5.39 -15.30 -2.63
N LEU A 227 5.47 -16.15 -3.65
CA LEU A 227 4.72 -16.00 -4.89
C LEU A 227 3.22 -16.14 -4.67
N GLU A 228 2.79 -17.20 -3.98
CA GLU A 228 1.37 -17.43 -3.65
C GLU A 228 0.80 -16.29 -2.81
N ARG A 229 1.54 -15.81 -1.81
CA ARG A 229 1.14 -14.62 -1.04
C ARG A 229 0.98 -13.40 -1.93
N SER A 230 1.94 -13.15 -2.82
CA SER A 230 1.90 -12.02 -3.76
C SER A 230 0.67 -12.06 -4.66
N LEU A 231 0.37 -13.24 -5.24
CA LEU A 231 -0.84 -13.46 -6.05
C LEU A 231 -2.11 -13.20 -5.24
N ALA A 232 -2.21 -13.75 -4.03
CA ALA A 232 -3.36 -13.56 -3.15
C ALA A 232 -3.56 -12.09 -2.75
N VAL A 233 -2.48 -11.34 -2.57
CA VAL A 233 -2.53 -9.90 -2.28
C VAL A 233 -3.03 -9.10 -3.49
N VAL A 234 -2.48 -9.34 -4.68
CA VAL A 234 -2.89 -8.64 -5.92
C VAL A 234 -4.38 -8.83 -6.19
N ARG A 235 -4.90 -10.06 -6.04
CA ARG A 235 -6.34 -10.34 -6.22
C ARG A 235 -7.26 -9.60 -5.23
N ARG A 236 -6.75 -9.20 -4.05
CA ARG A 236 -7.49 -8.42 -3.04
C ARG A 236 -7.52 -6.92 -3.32
N THR A 237 -6.80 -6.43 -4.33
CA THR A 237 -6.72 -4.98 -4.62
C THR A 237 -7.95 -4.41 -5.30
N SER A 238 -8.85 -5.26 -5.81
CA SER A 238 -10.15 -4.86 -6.37
C SER A 238 -10.97 -4.07 -5.33
N GLN A 239 -11.55 -2.95 -5.77
CA GLN A 239 -12.34 -2.03 -4.91
C GLN A 239 -13.83 -1.98 -5.34
N PRO A 240 -14.59 -3.08 -5.22
CA PRO A 240 -15.96 -3.14 -5.73
C PRO A 240 -16.92 -2.20 -5.01
N LEU A 241 -16.74 -1.97 -3.70
CA LEU A 241 -17.60 -1.06 -2.93
C LEU A 241 -17.35 0.42 -3.29
N LEU A 242 -16.11 0.77 -3.62
CA LEU A 242 -15.80 2.09 -4.16
C LEU A 242 -16.43 2.25 -5.54
N ALA A 243 -16.29 1.25 -6.42
CA ALA A 243 -16.90 1.28 -7.75
C ALA A 243 -18.43 1.49 -7.70
N GLN A 244 -19.11 0.75 -6.81
CA GLN A 244 -20.55 0.93 -6.57
C GLN A 244 -20.88 2.35 -6.11
N TYR A 245 -20.14 2.88 -5.14
CA TYR A 245 -20.36 4.25 -4.65
C TYR A 245 -20.15 5.31 -5.73
N LEU A 246 -19.19 5.10 -6.64
CA LEU A 246 -18.93 6.00 -7.78
C LEU A 246 -19.95 5.81 -8.92
N GLY A 247 -20.97 4.97 -8.75
CA GLY A 247 -21.98 4.71 -9.77
C GLY A 247 -21.40 4.03 -11.02
N MET A 248 -20.40 3.15 -10.85
CA MET A 248 -19.93 2.28 -11.93
C MET A 248 -20.75 0.98 -11.85
N GLU A 249 -21.53 0.67 -12.89
CA GLU A 249 -22.31 -0.58 -12.94
C GLU A 249 -21.37 -1.81 -12.93
N ARG A 250 -21.83 -2.90 -12.31
CA ARG A 250 -21.18 -4.21 -12.44
C ARG A 250 -21.75 -4.85 -13.69
N ASP A 251 -21.00 -4.79 -14.80
CA ASP A 251 -21.23 -5.67 -15.95
C ASP A 251 -21.12 -7.15 -15.54
#